data_AF-A0A9D3WBI0-F1
#
_entry.id   AF-A0A9D3WBI0-F1
#
_cell.length_a   1.000
_cell.length_b   1.000
_cell.length_c   1.000
_cell.angle_alpha   90.00
_cell.angle_beta   90.00
_cell.angle_gamma   90.00
#
_symmetry.space_group_name_H-M   'P 1'
#
loop_
_entity.id
_entity.type
_entity.pdbx_description
1 polymer ?
#
loop_
_entity_poly.entity_id
_entity_poly.type
_entity_poly.pdbx_seq_one_letter_code
_entity_poly.pdbx_strand_id
1 'polypeptide(L)'
;MKFRKLVFVSVLAIVLALSISAASDDRKDDVNDATMESSHYSSAQGRWLLQIKRTRRVTCKKFPGICDAKGSPGPQCCKKKCVNILTDRQNCGKCGKK
;
A
#
# COMPACT_ATOMS: atom_id res chain seq x y z
N MET A 1 -54.10 1.31 14.75
CA MET A 1 -53.55 2.22 13.71
C MET A 1 -52.26 2.95 14.11
N LYS A 2 -52.09 3.39 15.36
CA LYS A 2 -50.91 4.17 15.80
C LYS A 2 -49.64 3.32 15.94
N PHE A 3 -49.78 2.09 16.46
CA PHE A 3 -48.67 1.14 16.63
C PHE A 3 -48.05 0.71 15.29
N ARG A 4 -48.90 0.43 14.28
CA ARG A 4 -48.45 0.13 12.91
C ARG A 4 -47.63 1.28 12.32
N LYS A 5 -48.06 2.54 12.50
CA LYS A 5 -47.30 3.73 12.07
C LYS A 5 -45.95 3.83 12.79
N LEU A 6 -45.90 3.50 14.08
CA LEU A 6 -44.67 3.51 14.87
C LEU A 6 -43.65 2.47 14.38
N VAL A 7 -44.12 1.26 14.07
CA VAL A 7 -43.29 0.18 13.50
C VAL A 7 -42.75 0.57 12.12
N PHE A 8 -43.59 1.13 11.23
CA PHE A 8 -43.15 1.56 9.90
C PHE A 8 -42.09 2.68 9.96
N VAL A 9 -42.25 3.66 10.85
CA VAL A 9 -41.28 4.76 11.03
C VAL A 9 -39.94 4.23 11.57
N SER A 10 -39.98 3.28 12.51
CA SER A 10 -38.77 2.65 13.05
C SER A 10 -37.99 1.88 11.99
N VAL A 11 -38.67 1.11 11.12
CA VAL A 11 -38.03 0.36 10.04
C VAL A 11 -37.40 1.32 9.00
N LEU A 12 -38.09 2.41 8.64
CA LEU A 12 -37.56 3.42 7.70
C LEU A 12 -36.30 4.13 8.23
N ALA A 13 -36.27 4.44 9.53
CA ALA A 13 -35.11 5.06 10.17
C ALA A 13 -33.88 4.13 10.19
N ILE A 14 -34.08 2.83 10.41
CA ILE A 14 -33.01 1.82 10.40
C ILE A 14 -32.42 1.66 8.99
N VAL A 15 -33.26 1.67 7.95
CA VAL A 15 -32.81 1.59 6.55
C VAL A 15 -32.01 2.84 6.13
N LEU A 16 -32.41 4.03 6.59
CA LEU A 16 -31.66 5.26 6.36
C LEU A 16 -30.29 5.26 7.06
N ALA A 17 -30.19 4.67 8.26
CA ALA A 17 -28.92 4.56 8.97
C ALA A 17 -27.92 3.59 8.31
N LEU A 18 -28.41 2.55 7.62
CA LEU A 18 -27.57 1.58 6.88
C LEU A 18 -27.00 2.14 5.56
N SER A 19 -27.40 3.34 5.14
CA SER A 19 -26.94 3.97 3.90
C SER A 19 -25.62 4.76 4.05
N ILE A 20 -25.05 4.84 5.26
CA ILE A 20 -23.77 5.54 5.50
C ILE A 20 -22.64 4.51 5.42
N SER A 21 -22.28 4.13 4.20
CA SER A 21 -21.03 3.40 3.91
C SER A 21 -20.54 3.78 2.50
N ALA A 22 -20.27 5.06 2.30
CA ALA A 22 -19.42 5.54 1.23
C ALA A 22 -18.45 6.60 1.79
N ALA A 23 -17.84 6.30 2.94
CA ALA A 23 -16.59 6.91 3.34
C ALA A 23 -15.48 5.87 3.11
N SER A 24 -14.92 5.88 1.90
CA SER A 24 -13.56 5.41 1.67
C SER A 24 -12.76 6.67 1.37
N ASP A 25 -12.34 7.38 2.42
CA ASP A 25 -10.99 7.24 3.00
C ASP A 25 -9.96 7.69 1.96
N ASP A 26 -9.75 9.02 1.90
CA ASP A 26 -8.56 9.62 1.28
C ASP A 26 -7.37 9.12 2.09
N ARG A 27 -6.88 7.91 1.76
CA ARG A 27 -5.59 7.42 2.22
C ARG A 27 -4.53 8.38 1.69
N LYS A 28 -4.27 9.43 2.46
CA LYS A 28 -2.93 9.97 2.59
C LYS A 28 -2.10 8.84 3.18
N ASP A 29 -1.43 8.10 2.30
CA ASP A 29 -0.29 7.29 2.71
C ASP A 29 0.82 8.27 3.16
N ASP A 30 0.66 8.76 4.39
CA ASP A 30 1.70 9.34 5.19
C ASP A 30 2.87 8.36 5.26
N VAL A 31 4.07 8.94 5.24
CA VAL A 31 5.35 8.26 5.17
C VAL A 31 5.50 7.21 6.28
N ASN A 32 5.19 5.95 5.97
CA ASN A 32 5.69 4.82 6.74
C ASN A 32 7.12 4.57 6.25
N ASP A 33 8.07 5.13 6.98
CA ASP A 33 9.47 4.70 6.97
C ASP A 33 9.57 3.27 7.51
N ALA A 34 9.09 2.30 6.73
CA ALA A 34 9.48 0.92 6.93
C ALA A 34 10.87 0.77 6.29
N THR A 35 11.89 1.03 7.10
CA THR A 35 13.26 0.55 6.92
C THR A 35 13.19 -0.91 6.50
N MET A 36 13.37 -1.17 5.21
CA MET A 36 13.66 -2.51 4.74
C MET A 36 15.17 -2.60 4.71
N GLU A 37 15.66 -3.34 5.69
CA GLU A 37 17.05 -3.67 5.89
C GLU A 37 17.68 -4.12 4.56
N SER A 38 18.81 -3.48 4.28
CA SER A 38 19.84 -3.83 3.32
C SER A 38 19.90 -5.33 3.04
N SER A 39 19.68 -5.73 1.78
CA SER A 39 20.41 -6.88 1.25
C SER A 39 21.84 -6.40 1.03
N HIS A 40 22.72 -6.78 1.96
CA HIS A 40 24.14 -6.48 1.98
C HIS A 40 24.82 -6.78 0.63
N TYR A 41 25.21 -5.73 -0.10
CA TYR A 41 26.51 -5.73 -0.79
C TYR A 41 27.36 -4.64 -0.15
N SER A 42 27.86 -4.94 1.05
CA SER A 42 28.85 -4.11 1.73
C SER A 42 30.19 -4.31 1.04
N SER A 43 30.48 -3.48 0.05
CA SER A 43 31.85 -3.26 -0.42
C SER A 43 32.06 -1.77 -0.65
N ALA A 44 32.45 -1.09 0.44
CA ALA A 44 33.21 0.16 0.39
C ALA A 44 33.61 0.54 1.83
N GLN A 45 34.73 -0.01 2.24
CA GLN A 45 35.54 0.45 3.36
C GLN A 45 36.01 1.89 3.05
N GLY A 46 35.67 2.88 3.87
CA GLY A 46 36.35 4.19 3.79
C GLY A 46 35.55 5.43 4.19
N ARG A 47 35.93 5.96 5.36
CA ARG A 47 35.96 7.38 5.77
C ARG A 47 34.63 8.10 6.04
N TRP A 48 34.42 8.27 7.34
CA TRP A 48 33.52 9.17 8.05
C TRP A 48 33.73 10.64 7.67
N LEU A 49 32.87 11.18 6.82
CA LEU A 49 32.58 12.61 6.75
C LEU A 49 31.06 12.77 6.72
N LEU A 50 30.54 13.67 7.55
CA LEU A 50 29.13 14.04 7.61
C LEU A 50 28.60 14.35 6.20
N GLN A 51 27.98 13.37 5.55
CA GLN A 51 27.02 13.60 4.49
C GLN A 51 25.68 13.11 4.99
N ILE A 52 24.86 14.08 5.38
CA ILE A 52 23.41 14.07 5.25
C ILE A 52 23.11 13.76 3.78
N LYS A 53 23.32 12.51 3.35
CA LYS A 53 22.82 12.03 2.07
C LYS A 53 21.34 11.88 2.29
N ARG A 54 20.57 12.86 1.84
CA ARG A 54 19.21 12.61 1.37
C ARG A 54 19.32 11.55 0.28
N THR A 55 19.44 10.29 0.67
CA THR A 55 19.25 9.15 -0.21
C THR A 55 17.79 9.28 -0.62
N ARG A 56 17.54 9.98 -1.74
CA ARG A 56 16.23 9.95 -2.37
C ARG A 56 15.96 8.46 -2.57
N ARG A 57 15.07 7.88 -1.78
CA ARG A 57 14.80 6.44 -1.80
C ARG A 57 14.55 6.06 -3.26
N VAL A 58 15.48 5.29 -3.81
CA VAL A 58 15.35 4.76 -5.16
C VAL A 58 14.23 3.73 -5.05
N THR A 59 13.08 4.07 -5.60
CA THR A 59 11.88 3.21 -5.56
C THR A 59 11.48 2.87 -6.98
N CYS A 60 10.87 1.71 -7.18
CA CYS A 60 10.39 1.33 -8.50
C CYS A 60 9.32 2.29 -9.07
N LYS A 61 8.65 3.07 -8.22
CA LYS A 61 7.73 4.12 -8.66
C LYS A 61 8.45 5.23 -9.45
N LYS A 62 9.71 5.51 -9.10
CA LYS A 62 10.53 6.52 -9.79
C LYS A 62 11.46 5.89 -10.83
N PHE A 63 11.89 4.65 -10.60
CA PHE A 63 12.83 3.90 -11.44
C PHE A 63 12.31 2.49 -11.67
N PRO A 64 11.35 2.26 -12.58
CA PRO A 64 10.70 0.97 -12.76
C PRO A 64 11.69 -0.15 -13.13
N GLY A 65 12.75 0.16 -13.89
CA GLY A 65 13.75 -0.83 -14.32
C GLY A 65 14.55 -1.48 -13.19
N ILE A 66 14.45 -1.01 -11.93
CA ILE A 66 15.06 -1.71 -10.80
C ILE A 66 14.41 -3.07 -10.53
N CYS A 67 13.16 -3.25 -10.95
CA CYS A 67 12.45 -4.53 -10.80
C CYS A 67 12.86 -5.57 -11.84
N ASP A 68 13.56 -5.18 -12.91
CA ASP A 68 14.06 -6.12 -13.92
C ASP A 68 15.46 -6.65 -13.57
N ALA A 69 16.06 -6.14 -12.50
CA ALA A 69 17.35 -6.61 -12.01
C ALA A 69 17.28 -8.09 -11.60
N LYS A 70 18.33 -8.85 -11.92
CA LYS A 70 18.44 -10.26 -11.54
C LYS A 70 18.39 -10.39 -10.02
N GLY A 71 17.48 -11.24 -9.53
CA GLY A 71 17.24 -11.44 -8.10
C GLY A 71 16.20 -10.50 -7.49
N SER A 72 15.56 -9.64 -8.28
CA SER A 72 14.37 -8.92 -7.81
C SER A 72 13.24 -9.91 -7.47
N PRO A 73 12.33 -9.56 -6.54
CA PRO A 73 11.17 -10.41 -6.24
C PRO A 73 10.17 -10.54 -7.39
N GLY A 74 10.29 -9.69 -8.42
CA GLY A 74 9.48 -9.74 -9.62
C GLY A 74 9.47 -8.41 -10.37
N PRO A 75 8.98 -8.42 -11.62
CA PRO A 75 9.07 -7.26 -12.51
C PRO A 75 8.06 -6.16 -12.20
N GLN A 76 7.01 -6.44 -11.41
CA GLN A 76 5.91 -5.52 -11.20
C GLN A 76 6.16 -4.60 -10.01
N CYS A 77 5.95 -3.29 -10.18
CA CYS A 77 6.05 -2.33 -9.10
C CYS A 77 4.71 -2.16 -8.37
N CYS A 78 4.64 -2.66 -7.13
CA CYS A 78 3.50 -2.54 -6.23
C CYS A 78 3.87 -1.79 -4.97
N LYS A 79 3.17 -0.70 -4.66
CA LYS A 79 3.40 0.10 -3.45
C LYS A 79 4.89 0.44 -3.22
N LYS A 80 5.59 0.84 -4.30
CA LYS A 80 7.04 1.14 -4.35
C LYS A 80 7.98 -0.07 -4.14
N LYS A 81 7.46 -1.30 -4.14
CA LYS A 81 8.21 -2.56 -4.05
C LYS A 81 8.07 -3.37 -5.34
N CYS A 82 9.12 -4.09 -5.71
CA CYS A 82 9.09 -5.04 -6.81
C CYS A 82 8.44 -6.35 -6.33
N VAL A 83 7.46 -6.86 -7.06
CA VAL A 83 6.71 -8.09 -6.75
C VAL A 83 6.41 -8.85 -8.03
N ASN A 84 6.13 -10.14 -7.90
CA ASN A 84 5.62 -10.96 -8.98
C ASN A 84 4.13 -11.23 -8.77
N ILE A 85 3.27 -10.59 -9.58
CA ILE A 85 1.81 -10.74 -9.49
C ILE A 85 1.32 -12.15 -9.85
N LEU A 86 2.16 -13.03 -10.40
CA LEU A 86 1.77 -14.40 -10.74
C LEU A 86 1.99 -15.36 -9.57
N THR A 87 2.92 -15.04 -8.67
CA THR A 87 3.33 -15.92 -7.57
C THR A 87 2.96 -15.36 -6.20
N ASP A 88 2.87 -14.03 -6.07
CA ASP A 88 2.50 -13.37 -4.83
C ASP A 88 0.98 -13.50 -4.60
N ARG A 89 0.61 -14.30 -3.59
CA ARG A 89 -0.77 -14.54 -3.17
C ARG A 89 -1.53 -13.27 -2.84
N GLN A 90 -0.86 -12.21 -2.38
CA GLN A 90 -1.47 -10.93 -2.02
C GLN A 90 -1.59 -9.95 -3.19
N ASN A 91 -1.07 -10.33 -4.37
CA ASN A 91 -1.05 -9.51 -5.57
C ASN A 91 -1.43 -10.33 -6.82
N CYS A 92 -2.15 -11.45 -6.65
CA CYS A 92 -2.38 -12.42 -7.73
C CYS A 92 -3.15 -11.78 -8.90
N GLY A 93 -2.53 -11.73 -10.08
CA GLY A 93 -3.07 -11.15 -11.30
C GLY A 93 -3.16 -9.61 -11.34
N LYS A 94 -3.20 -8.94 -10.18
CA LYS A 94 -3.13 -7.47 -10.10
C LYS A 94 -2.63 -7.02 -8.74
N CYS A 95 -1.93 -5.88 -8.74
CA CYS A 95 -1.46 -5.23 -7.52
C CYS A 95 -2.57 -5.01 -6.49
N GLY A 96 -2.36 -5.46 -5.26
CA GLY A 96 -3.29 -5.32 -4.14
C GLY A 96 -4.57 -6.16 -4.24
N LYS A 97 -4.63 -7.11 -5.18
CA LYS A 97 -5.74 -8.07 -5.27
C LYS A 97 -5.50 -9.19 -4.25
N LYS A 98 -6.25 -9.13 -3.16
CA LYS A 98 -6.31 -10.17 -2.12
C LYS A 98 -7.29 -11.27 -2.52
#